data_AF-A0AAJ0WFE3-F1
#
_entry.id   AF-A0AAJ0WFE3-F1
#
_cell.length_a   1.000
_cell.length_b   1.000
_cell.length_c   1.000
_cell.angle_alpha   90.00
_cell.angle_beta   90.00
_cell.angle_gamma   90.00
#
_symmetry.space_group_name_H-M   'P 1'
#
loop_
_entity.id
_entity.type
_entity.pdbx_description
1 polymer ?
#
loop_
_entity_poly.entity_id
_entity_poly.type
_entity_poly.pdbx_seq_one_letter_code
_entity_poly.pdbx_strand_id
1 'polypeptide(L)'
;MKAQIRILIYSILFFLYLSTTSSLLSLGELLKTDPYITLGCGFAVLNIIYTFFALKWAPLLNIICSIVIAAASLFLAVQFANLHLLAKYDPYLVKTAIFTNAILSILLWEIVYQVKSRKS
;
A
#
# COMPACT_ATOMS: atom_id res chain seq x y z
N MET A 1 12.15 3.44 16.64
CA MET A 1 10.84 3.87 17.20
C MET A 1 10.27 2.81 18.13
N LYS A 2 9.55 3.22 19.19
CA LYS A 2 8.81 2.31 20.07
C LYS A 2 7.75 1.54 19.25
N ALA A 3 7.52 0.27 19.59
CA ALA A 3 6.59 -0.60 18.85
C ALA A 3 5.15 -0.04 18.80
N GLN A 4 4.67 0.58 19.89
CA GLN A 4 3.34 1.19 19.97
C GLN A 4 3.12 2.28 18.93
N ILE A 5 4.10 3.18 18.75
CA ILE A 5 4.03 4.27 17.77
C ILE A 5 4.01 3.70 16.35
N ARG A 6 4.79 2.64 16.11
CA ARG A 6 4.86 2.00 14.80
C ARG A 6 3.53 1.34 14.39
N ILE A 7 2.89 0.64 15.32
CA ILE A 7 1.55 0.05 15.12
C ILE A 7 0.53 1.15 14.84
N LEU A 8 0.55 2.26 15.60
CA LEU A 8 -0.35 3.39 15.38
C LEU A 8 -0.19 3.95 13.96
N ILE A 9 1.05 4.19 13.54
CA ILE A 9 1.36 4.73 12.22
C ILE A 9 0.90 3.76 11.10
N TYR A 10 1.09 2.45 11.26
CA TYR A 10 0.58 1.47 10.29
C TYR A 10 -0.93 1.38 10.23
N SER A 11 -1.62 1.50 11.37
CA SER A 11 -3.09 1.58 11.39
C SER A 11 -3.58 2.81 10.64
N ILE A 12 -2.91 3.95 10.78
CA ILE A 12 -3.25 5.17 10.01
C ILE A 12 -3.05 4.93 8.51
N LEU A 13 -1.94 4.31 8.11
CA LEU A 13 -1.68 3.95 6.72
C LEU A 13 -2.75 3.00 6.17
N PHE A 14 -3.17 2.02 6.97
CA PHE A 14 -4.24 1.09 6.61
C PHE A 14 -5.55 1.83 6.28
N PHE A 15 -5.99 2.72 7.18
CA PHE A 15 -7.21 3.51 6.97
C PHE A 15 -7.09 4.44 5.77
N LEU A 16 -5.92 5.03 5.53
CA LEU A 16 -5.65 5.85 4.34
C LEU A 16 -5.77 5.04 3.04
N TYR A 17 -5.24 3.82 3.01
CA TYR A 17 -5.38 2.94 1.85
C TYR A 17 -6.87 2.65 1.57
N LEU A 18 -7.62 2.27 2.60
CA LEU A 18 -9.05 1.95 2.44
C LEU A 18 -9.88 3.14 1.95
N SER A 19 -9.70 4.33 2.55
CA SER A 19 -10.49 5.51 2.20
C SER A 19 -10.12 6.09 0.83
N THR A 20 -8.82 6.09 0.49
CA THR A 20 -8.33 6.74 -0.73
C THR A 20 -8.55 5.86 -1.97
N THR A 21 -8.74 4.55 -1.82
CA THR A 21 -8.94 3.65 -2.97
C THR A 21 -10.13 4.07 -3.81
N SER A 22 -11.28 4.35 -3.20
CA SER A 22 -12.48 4.79 -3.93
C SER A 22 -12.26 6.12 -4.66
N SER A 23 -11.57 7.07 -4.02
CA SER A 23 -11.23 8.36 -4.63
C SER A 23 -10.25 8.21 -5.80
N LEU A 24 -9.27 7.32 -5.68
CA LEU A 24 -8.31 7.02 -6.75
C LEU A 24 -8.96 6.35 -7.96
N LEU A 25 -9.88 5.41 -7.72
CA LEU A 25 -10.68 4.78 -8.78
C LEU A 25 -11.52 5.80 -9.53
N SER A 26 -12.26 6.66 -8.81
CA SER A 26 -13.06 7.73 -9.44
C SER A 26 -12.19 8.72 -10.23
N LEU A 27 -11.01 9.05 -9.71
CA LEU A 27 -10.05 9.90 -10.42
C LEU A 27 -9.52 9.20 -11.69
N GLY A 28 -9.28 7.88 -11.64
CA GLY A 28 -8.90 7.09 -12.81
C GLY A 28 -9.98 7.04 -13.89
N GLU A 29 -11.24 6.91 -13.49
CA GLU A 29 -12.40 6.98 -14.40
C GLU A 29 -12.47 8.35 -15.10
N LEU A 30 -12.26 9.44 -14.34
CA LEU A 30 -12.27 10.79 -14.88
C LEU A 30 -11.13 11.03 -15.88
N LEU A 31 -9.93 10.53 -15.58
CA LEU A 31 -8.75 10.64 -16.47
C LEU A 31 -8.74 9.58 -17.59
N LYS A 32 -9.76 8.71 -17.69
CA LYS A 32 -9.84 7.60 -18.66
C LYS A 32 -8.57 6.76 -18.73
N THR A 33 -7.96 6.50 -17.57
CA THR A 33 -6.70 5.77 -17.44
C THR A 33 -6.92 4.38 -16.88
N ASP A 34 -5.98 3.47 -17.12
CA ASP A 34 -6.05 2.12 -16.55
C ASP A 34 -6.10 2.17 -15.01
N PRO A 35 -7.08 1.49 -14.37
CA PRO A 35 -7.24 1.50 -12.92
C PRO A 35 -5.99 1.07 -12.16
N TYR A 36 -5.24 0.11 -12.72
CA TYR A 36 -4.00 -0.38 -12.12
C TYR A 36 -2.89 0.67 -12.10
N ILE A 37 -2.78 1.48 -13.15
CA ILE A 37 -1.80 2.56 -13.23
C ILE A 37 -2.16 3.66 -12.24
N THR A 38 -3.43 4.07 -12.21
CA THR A 38 -3.92 5.11 -11.31
C THR A 38 -3.76 4.71 -9.84
N LEU A 39 -4.14 3.47 -9.49
CA LEU A 39 -3.98 2.95 -8.13
C LEU A 39 -2.52 2.81 -7.74
N GLY A 40 -1.67 2.24 -8.62
CA GLY A 40 -0.24 2.09 -8.36
C GLY A 40 0.45 3.42 -8.11
N CYS A 41 0.23 4.41 -8.97
CA CYS A 41 0.76 5.77 -8.80
C CYS A 41 0.19 6.46 -7.54
N GLY A 42 -1.11 6.33 -7.29
CA GLY A 42 -1.75 6.87 -6.10
C GLY A 42 -1.17 6.33 -4.80
N PHE A 43 -1.02 5.00 -4.70
CA PHE A 43 -0.41 4.36 -3.54
C PHE A 43 1.08 4.67 -3.42
N ALA A 44 1.80 4.85 -4.52
CA ALA A 44 3.20 5.31 -4.49
C ALA A 44 3.31 6.71 -3.87
N VAL A 45 2.44 7.65 -4.27
CA VAL A 45 2.40 9.00 -3.70
C VAL A 45 2.03 8.96 -2.21
N LEU A 46 1.02 8.17 -1.83
CA LEU A 46 0.65 7.97 -0.42
C LEU A 46 1.82 7.42 0.41
N ASN A 47 2.55 6.42 -0.12
CA ASN A 47 3.72 5.85 0.53
C ASN A 47 4.85 6.87 0.66
N ILE A 48 5.07 7.72 -0.34
CA ILE A 48 6.06 8.79 -0.29
C ILE A 48 5.69 9.78 0.83
N ILE A 49 4.46 10.28 0.86
CA ILE A 49 4.00 11.19 1.92
C ILE A 49 4.23 10.53 3.29
N TYR A 50 3.77 9.30 3.45
CA TYR A 50 3.93 8.53 4.67
C TYR A 50 5.40 8.41 5.12
N THR A 51 6.32 8.07 4.22
CA THR A 51 7.73 7.85 4.56
C THR A 51 8.47 9.12 4.95
N PHE A 52 8.13 10.25 4.32
CA PHE A 52 8.69 11.55 4.68
C PHE A 52 8.30 11.97 6.10
N PHE A 53 7.04 11.74 6.49
CA PHE A 53 6.59 12.08 7.85
C PHE A 53 7.04 11.06 8.91
N ALA A 54 7.01 9.77 8.60
CA ALA A 54 7.24 8.72 9.58
C ALA A 54 8.72 8.35 9.74
N LEU A 55 9.44 8.09 8.65
CA LEU A 55 10.74 7.40 8.72
C LEU A 55 11.93 8.35 8.81
N LYS A 56 11.87 9.58 8.29
CA LYS A 56 12.99 10.56 8.27
C LYS A 56 14.32 9.95 7.78
N TRP A 57 14.26 9.04 6.81
CA TRP A 57 15.44 8.41 6.22
C TRP A 57 15.96 9.20 5.01
N ALA A 58 17.06 8.73 4.41
CA ALA A 58 17.58 9.28 3.16
C ALA A 58 16.45 9.32 2.10
N PRO A 59 16.16 10.49 1.51
CA PRO A 59 14.98 10.70 0.68
C PRO A 59 14.95 9.77 -0.54
N LEU A 60 16.12 9.47 -1.11
CA LEU A 60 16.25 8.56 -2.25
C LEU A 60 15.75 7.14 -1.92
N LEU A 61 16.11 6.61 -0.75
CA LEU A 61 15.72 5.27 -0.32
C LEU A 61 14.22 5.19 -0.05
N ASN A 62 13.65 6.24 0.54
CA ASN A 62 12.21 6.34 0.78
C ASN A 62 11.41 6.31 -0.52
N ILE A 63 11.84 7.05 -1.55
CA ILE A 63 11.16 7.08 -2.85
C ILE A 63 11.19 5.69 -3.50
N ILE A 64 12.38 5.07 -3.57
CA ILE A 64 12.53 3.74 -4.18
C ILE A 64 11.67 2.70 -3.46
N CYS A 65 11.75 2.64 -2.12
CA CYS A 65 10.93 1.72 -1.34
C CYS A 65 9.43 2.01 -1.52
N SER A 66 9.01 3.26 -1.57
CA SER A 66 7.59 3.62 -1.73
C SER A 66 7.00 3.12 -3.05
N ILE A 67 7.76 3.25 -4.15
CA ILE A 67 7.36 2.79 -5.48
C ILE A 67 7.37 1.27 -5.55
N VAL A 68 8.45 0.63 -5.08
CA VAL A 68 8.59 -0.84 -5.10
C VAL A 68 7.50 -1.50 -4.24
N ILE A 69 7.23 -0.95 -3.06
CA ILE A 69 6.18 -1.47 -2.17
C ILE A 69 4.81 -1.35 -2.82
N ALA A 70 4.48 -0.20 -3.40
CA ALA A 70 3.20 0.01 -4.07
C ALA A 70 2.99 -0.95 -5.26
N ALA A 71 4.03 -1.16 -6.08
CA ALA A 71 3.97 -2.09 -7.19
C ALA A 71 3.84 -3.55 -6.71
N ALA A 72 4.66 -3.95 -5.73
CA ALA A 72 4.66 -5.31 -5.21
C ALA A 72 3.37 -5.67 -4.48
N SER A 73 2.84 -4.76 -3.65
CA SER A 73 1.60 -4.99 -2.91
C SER A 73 0.40 -5.09 -3.84
N LEU A 74 0.33 -4.25 -4.87
CA LEU A 74 -0.75 -4.25 -5.84
C LEU A 74 -0.69 -5.49 -6.73
N PHE A 75 0.50 -5.88 -7.20
CA PHE A 75 0.68 -7.12 -7.95
C PHE A 75 0.24 -8.35 -7.15
N LEU A 76 0.72 -8.47 -5.91
CA LEU A 76 0.33 -9.58 -5.03
C LEU A 76 -1.16 -9.56 -4.71
N ALA A 77 -1.76 -8.38 -4.50
CA ALA A 77 -3.19 -8.26 -4.25
C ALA A 77 -4.04 -8.79 -5.41
N VAL A 78 -3.65 -8.51 -6.65
CA VAL A 78 -4.32 -9.05 -7.85
C VAL A 78 -4.18 -10.57 -7.89
N GLN A 79 -2.99 -11.10 -7.63
CA GLN A 79 -2.80 -12.54 -7.59
C GLN A 79 -3.66 -13.20 -6.51
N PHE A 80 -3.70 -12.64 -5.30
CA PHE A 80 -4.54 -13.14 -4.21
C PHE A 80 -6.03 -13.07 -4.52
N ALA A 81 -6.49 -11.99 -5.16
CA ALA A 81 -7.87 -11.89 -5.64
C ALA A 81 -8.17 -12.99 -6.66
N ASN A 82 -7.25 -13.25 -7.59
CA ASN A 82 -7.41 -14.25 -8.63
C ASN A 82 -7.42 -15.70 -8.11
N LEU A 83 -6.90 -15.97 -6.90
CA LEU A 83 -7.07 -17.28 -6.25
C LEU A 83 -8.53 -17.56 -5.83
N HIS A 84 -9.45 -16.60 -5.94
CA HIS A 84 -10.88 -16.75 -5.65
C HIS A 84 -11.19 -17.30 -4.24
N LEU A 85 -10.24 -17.18 -3.29
CA LEU A 85 -10.34 -17.75 -1.94
C LEU A 85 -11.59 -17.29 -1.18
N LEU A 86 -12.04 -16.06 -1.43
CA LEU A 86 -13.21 -15.44 -0.80
C LEU A 86 -14.33 -15.12 -1.81
N ALA A 87 -14.36 -15.77 -2.97
CA ALA A 87 -15.35 -15.50 -4.03
C ALA A 87 -16.81 -15.64 -3.55
N LYS A 88 -17.07 -16.43 -2.50
CA LYS A 88 -18.39 -16.55 -1.87
C LYS A 88 -18.86 -15.28 -1.15
N TYR A 89 -17.92 -14.45 -0.66
CA TYR A 89 -18.20 -13.23 0.10
C TYR A 89 -17.98 -11.95 -0.71
N ASP A 90 -17.19 -12.03 -1.78
CA ASP A 90 -16.89 -10.91 -2.66
C ASP A 90 -16.91 -11.36 -4.14
N PRO A 91 -18.09 -11.32 -4.80
CA PRO A 91 -18.25 -11.81 -6.17
C PRO A 91 -17.40 -11.05 -7.19
N TYR A 92 -17.06 -9.80 -6.89
CA TYR A 92 -16.25 -8.94 -7.76
C TYR A 92 -14.78 -8.92 -7.35
N LEU A 93 -14.40 -9.56 -6.25
CA LEU A 93 -13.04 -9.66 -5.70
C LEU A 93 -12.36 -8.31 -5.39
N VAL A 94 -13.06 -7.19 -5.59
CA VAL A 94 -12.55 -5.84 -5.41
C VAL A 94 -12.23 -5.57 -3.96
N LYS A 95 -13.12 -5.95 -3.03
CA LYS A 95 -12.89 -5.73 -1.59
C LYS A 95 -11.70 -6.56 -1.13
N THR A 96 -11.61 -7.80 -1.60
CA THR A 96 -10.51 -8.71 -1.28
C THR A 96 -9.17 -8.12 -1.73
N ALA A 97 -9.09 -7.64 -2.98
CA ALA A 97 -7.87 -7.00 -3.51
C ALA A 97 -7.46 -5.75 -2.70
N ILE A 98 -8.42 -4.90 -2.34
CA ILE A 98 -8.15 -3.67 -1.56
C ILE A 98 -7.58 -4.01 -0.18
N PHE A 99 -8.20 -4.95 0.52
CA PHE A 99 -7.73 -5.38 1.84
C PHE A 99 -6.36 -6.03 1.76
N THR A 100 -6.13 -6.91 0.79
CA THR A 100 -4.83 -7.56 0.60
C THR A 100 -3.74 -6.55 0.29
N ASN A 101 -4.02 -5.57 -0.58
CA ASN A 101 -3.06 -4.51 -0.91
C ASN A 101 -2.65 -3.71 0.33
N ALA A 102 -3.63 -3.30 1.16
CA ALA A 102 -3.37 -2.54 2.38
C ALA A 102 -2.54 -3.34 3.41
N ILE A 103 -2.88 -4.62 3.63
CA ILE A 103 -2.14 -5.49 4.56
C ILE A 103 -0.72 -5.74 4.07
N LEU A 104 -0.55 -6.06 2.79
CA LEU A 104 0.77 -6.32 2.21
C LEU A 104 1.67 -5.08 2.23
N SER A 105 1.12 -3.91 1.95
CA SER A 105 1.88 -2.65 2.01
C SER A 105 2.45 -2.41 3.42
N ILE A 106 1.66 -2.66 4.47
CA ILE A 106 2.11 -2.55 5.87
C ILE A 106 3.19 -3.59 6.20
N LEU A 107 2.99 -4.85 5.79
CA LEU A 107 3.96 -5.91 6.02
C LEU A 107 5.30 -5.61 5.34
N LEU A 108 5.28 -5.14 4.10
CA LEU A 108 6.48 -4.75 3.37
C LEU A 108 7.18 -3.57 4.05
N TRP A 109 6.44 -2.59 4.56
CA TRP A 109 7.01 -1.50 5.34
C TRP A 109 7.66 -1.97 6.66
N GLU A 110 7.05 -2.91 7.37
CA GLU A 110 7.65 -3.51 8.57
C GLU A 110 8.93 -4.27 8.22
N ILE A 111 8.94 -5.05 7.13
CA ILE A 111 10.14 -5.77 6.65
C ILE A 111 11.27 -4.76 6.36
N VAL A 112 10.99 -3.70 5.61
CA VAL A 112 11.98 -2.67 5.28
C VAL A 112 12.51 -1.99 6.56
N TYR A 113 11.63 -1.70 7.52
CA TYR A 113 12.01 -1.15 8.82
C TYR A 113 12.94 -2.09 9.61
N GLN A 114 12.60 -3.38 9.70
CA GLN A 114 13.39 -4.38 10.42
C GLN A 114 14.76 -4.63 9.76
N VAL A 115 14.80 -4.74 8.43
CA VAL A 115 16.06 -4.92 7.68
C VAL A 115 17.00 -3.74 7.91
N LYS A 116 16.47 -2.51 7.91
CA LYS A 116 17.28 -1.33 8.19
C LYS A 116 17.75 -1.31 9.65
N SER A 117 16.86 -1.61 10.60
CA SER A 117 17.19 -1.59 12.03
C SER A 117 18.25 -2.62 12.43
N ARG A 118 18.47 -3.68 11.63
CA ARG A 118 19.55 -4.66 11.86
C ARG A 118 20.90 -4.23 11.30
N LYS A 119 20.92 -3.34 10.31
CA LYS A 119 22.15 -2.86 9.64
C LYS A 119 22.72 -1.58 10.25
N SER A 120 21.97 -0.92 11.13
CA SER A 120 22.38 0.27 11.89
C SER A 120 22.69 -0.12 13.33
#